data_AF-A0A9Q6LV47-F1
#
_entry.id   AF-A0A9Q6LV47-F1
#
_cell.length_a   1.000
_cell.length_b   1.000
_cell.length_c   1.000
_cell.angle_alpha   90.00
_cell.angle_beta   90.00
_cell.angle_gamma   90.00
#
_symmetry.space_group_name_H-M   'P 1'
#
loop_
_entity.id
_entity.type
_entity.pdbx_description
1 polymer ?
#
loop_
_entity_poly.entity_id
_entity_poly.type
_entity_poly.pdbx_seq_one_letter_code
_entity_poly.pdbx_strand_id
1 'polypeptide(L)'
;MTELNKEKGIITGDENLIVKNLLRLQDRLVREVMTPRTVVFSLPNTMTVEMFFHKHNQTAFSRILIHEEEQDNIIGFVIREDLLLAAARSNYHNQLSYYLRELPFTLDKFSIAKVFNDMLDQRLQIMLVIDEYGTMQGLVTLEDIIEELLGREIIDEHDQIEDMQKLALKKKNKRLDS
;
A
#
# COMPACT_ATOMS: atom_id res chain seq x y z
N MET A 1 -48.11 -1.23 -30.00
CA MET A 1 -48.14 -0.30 -28.86
C MET A 1 -47.27 -0.90 -27.78
N THR A 2 -46.20 -0.17 -27.47
CA THR A 2 -44.89 -0.69 -27.10
C THR A 2 -44.76 -0.72 -25.57
N GLU A 3 -45.32 -1.76 -24.96
CA GLU A 3 -45.18 -2.03 -23.52
C GLU A 3 -44.19 -3.18 -23.30
N LEU A 4 -42.94 -2.95 -23.65
CA LEU A 4 -41.83 -3.80 -23.21
C LEU A 4 -40.73 -2.89 -22.62
N ASN A 5 -40.79 -2.75 -21.30
CA ASN A 5 -39.66 -2.53 -20.39
C ASN A 5 -38.71 -1.36 -20.70
N LYS A 6 -39.10 -0.18 -20.21
CA LYS A 6 -38.21 0.93 -19.82
C LYS A 6 -37.41 0.60 -18.54
N GLU A 7 -36.76 -0.56 -18.49
CA GLU A 7 -35.69 -0.83 -17.51
C GLU A 7 -34.36 -0.76 -18.24
N LYS A 8 -33.96 0.46 -18.64
CA LYS A 8 -32.64 0.72 -19.21
C LYS A 8 -32.03 1.96 -18.58
N GLY A 9 -31.14 1.70 -17.63
CA GLY A 9 -29.77 2.19 -17.68
C GLY A 9 -29.59 3.70 -17.72
N ILE A 10 -29.64 4.32 -16.55
CA ILE A 10 -28.84 5.53 -16.33
C ILE A 10 -27.68 5.07 -15.44
N ILE A 11 -26.66 4.49 -16.08
CA ILE A 11 -25.36 4.38 -15.42
C ILE A 11 -24.86 5.83 -15.30
N THR A 12 -24.66 6.30 -14.08
CA THR A 12 -24.14 7.65 -13.80
C THR A 12 -22.71 7.78 -14.34
N GLY A 13 -22.21 9.02 -14.49
CA GLY A 13 -20.85 9.26 -14.99
C GLY A 13 -19.77 8.52 -14.18
N ASP A 14 -19.96 8.47 -12.86
CA ASP A 14 -19.03 7.86 -11.92
C ASP A 14 -19.06 6.32 -12.00
N GLU A 15 -20.23 5.71 -12.14
CA GLU A 15 -20.36 4.26 -12.32
C GLU A 15 -19.74 3.79 -13.65
N ASN A 16 -19.90 4.57 -14.72
CA ASN A 16 -19.26 4.27 -16.01
C ASN A 16 -17.73 4.33 -15.91
N LEU A 17 -17.18 5.24 -15.10
CA LEU A 17 -15.75 5.33 -14.84
C LEU A 17 -15.23 4.08 -14.13
N ILE A 18 -15.92 3.66 -13.06
CA ILE A 18 -15.56 2.45 -12.30
C ILE A 18 -15.56 1.21 -13.20
N VAL A 19 -16.61 1.01 -14.01
CA VAL A 19 -16.67 -0.12 -14.95
C VAL A 19 -15.53 -0.07 -15.96
N LYS A 20 -15.21 1.12 -16.49
CA LYS A 20 -14.10 1.29 -17.43
C LYS A 20 -12.74 1.00 -16.79
N ASN A 21 -12.52 1.45 -15.56
CA ASN A 21 -11.27 1.19 -14.82
C ASN A 21 -11.15 -0.30 -14.48
N LEU A 22 -12.23 -0.96 -14.07
CA LEU A 22 -12.26 -2.40 -13.84
C LEU A 22 -11.78 -3.21 -15.04
N LEU A 23 -12.24 -2.86 -16.26
CA LEU A 23 -11.80 -3.51 -17.49
C LEU A 23 -10.29 -3.28 -17.76
N ARG A 24 -9.76 -2.12 -17.38
CA ARG A 24 -8.34 -1.77 -17.55
C ARG A 24 -7.41 -2.47 -16.56
N LEU A 25 -7.91 -2.91 -15.40
CA LEU A 25 -7.09 -3.62 -14.40
C LEU A 25 -6.48 -4.92 -14.94
N GLN A 26 -7.05 -5.51 -16.00
CA GLN A 26 -6.53 -6.72 -16.63
C GLN A 26 -5.20 -6.48 -17.35
N ASP A 27 -5.04 -5.31 -17.97
CA ASP A 27 -3.87 -4.97 -18.79
C ASP A 27 -2.86 -4.09 -18.05
N ARG A 28 -3.29 -3.40 -16.98
CA ARG A 28 -2.43 -2.53 -16.18
C ARG A 28 -1.58 -3.35 -15.21
N LEU A 29 -0.30 -3.03 -15.14
CA LEU A 29 0.69 -3.75 -14.33
C LEU A 29 0.79 -3.16 -12.93
N VAL A 30 1.13 -3.99 -11.95
CA VAL A 30 1.28 -3.59 -10.54
C VAL A 30 2.31 -2.47 -10.38
N ARG A 31 3.41 -2.52 -11.13
CA ARG A 31 4.43 -1.46 -11.13
C ARG A 31 3.93 -0.07 -11.48
N GLU A 32 2.77 0.04 -12.13
CA GLU A 32 2.16 1.31 -12.54
C GLU A 32 1.23 1.89 -11.46
N VAL A 33 0.94 1.14 -10.40
CA VAL A 33 0.05 1.55 -9.29
C VAL A 33 0.75 1.47 -7.93
N MET A 34 1.74 0.60 -7.77
CA MET A 34 2.48 0.45 -6.52
C MET A 34 3.05 1.77 -5.97
N THR A 35 3.20 1.84 -4.65
CA THR A 35 4.03 2.83 -3.99
C THR A 35 5.51 2.51 -4.25
N PRO A 36 6.27 3.39 -4.95
CA PRO A 36 7.64 3.09 -5.36
C PRO A 36 8.62 3.00 -4.18
N ARG A 37 9.63 2.12 -4.26
CA ARG A 37 10.62 1.92 -3.18
C ARG A 37 11.24 3.21 -2.61
N THR A 38 11.43 4.22 -3.45
CA THR A 38 12.09 5.50 -3.10
C THR A 38 11.30 6.35 -2.09
N VAL A 39 10.02 6.04 -1.90
CA VAL A 39 9.12 6.71 -0.95
C VAL A 39 8.56 5.76 0.09
N VAL A 40 8.96 4.49 0.08
CA VAL A 40 8.53 3.52 1.07
C VAL A 40 9.08 3.91 2.45
N PHE A 41 8.17 3.95 3.41
CA PHE A 41 8.49 4.15 4.81
C PHE A 41 8.72 2.79 5.49
N SER A 42 9.89 2.61 6.10
CA SER A 42 10.22 1.42 6.88
C SER A 42 11.06 1.78 8.11
N LEU A 43 11.02 0.94 9.13
CA LEU A 43 11.73 1.12 10.39
C LEU A 43 12.64 -0.08 10.69
N PRO A 44 13.76 0.12 11.41
CA PRO A 44 14.65 -0.98 11.75
C PRO A 44 14.00 -1.94 12.74
N ASN A 45 14.24 -3.24 12.56
CA ASN A 45 13.73 -4.32 13.41
C ASN A 45 14.08 -4.17 14.90
N THR A 46 15.21 -3.52 15.20
CA THR A 46 15.72 -3.28 16.56
C THR A 46 15.07 -2.08 17.27
N MET A 47 14.27 -1.26 16.58
CA MET A 47 13.57 -0.15 17.22
C MET A 47 12.62 -0.67 18.30
N THR A 48 12.51 0.02 19.44
CA THR A 48 11.57 -0.35 20.50
C THR A 48 10.19 0.27 20.29
N VAL A 49 9.16 -0.31 20.91
CA VAL A 49 7.79 0.26 20.92
C VAL A 49 7.80 1.69 21.46
N GLU A 50 8.56 1.97 22.52
CA GLU A 50 8.69 3.32 23.07
C GLU A 50 9.26 4.30 22.05
N MET A 51 10.38 3.95 21.41
CA MET A 51 11.02 4.81 20.41
C MET A 51 10.11 5.06 19.21
N PHE A 52 9.33 4.05 18.81
CA PHE A 52 8.32 4.20 17.76
C PHE A 52 7.31 5.28 18.13
N PHE A 53 6.66 5.22 19.30
CA PHE A 53 5.69 6.25 19.69
C PHE A 53 6.34 7.59 20.02
N HIS A 54 7.61 7.64 20.39
CA HIS A 54 8.29 8.92 20.60
C HIS A 54 8.57 9.64 19.27
N LYS A 55 9.02 8.91 18.24
CA LYS A 55 9.47 9.50 16.96
C LYS A 55 8.41 9.51 15.86
N HIS A 56 7.47 8.55 15.90
CA HIS A 56 6.58 8.24 14.79
C HIS A 56 5.09 8.21 15.20
N ASN A 57 4.70 8.80 16.34
CA ASN A 57 3.30 8.83 16.78
C ASN A 57 2.32 9.38 15.73
N GLN A 58 2.80 10.34 14.92
CA GLN A 58 2.02 11.04 13.89
C GLN A 58 2.01 10.31 12.54
N THR A 59 2.60 9.12 12.44
CA THR A 59 2.51 8.34 11.20
C THR A 59 1.08 7.86 10.98
N ALA A 60 0.55 8.09 9.77
CA ALA A 60 -0.78 7.65 9.36
C ALA A 60 -0.83 6.16 9.02
N PHE A 61 0.33 5.53 8.79
CA PHE A 61 0.39 4.15 8.33
C PHE A 61 -0.11 3.15 9.38
N SER A 62 -1.15 2.40 9.02
CA SER A 62 -1.66 1.27 9.81
C SER A 62 -0.71 0.06 9.79
N ARG A 63 0.02 -0.12 8.69
CA ARG A 63 1.02 -1.19 8.50
C ARG A 63 2.37 -0.57 8.25
N ILE A 64 3.31 -0.82 9.16
CA ILE A 64 4.65 -0.23 9.13
C ILE A 64 5.63 -1.31 8.71
N LEU A 65 6.32 -1.10 7.59
CA LEU A 65 7.32 -2.04 7.13
C LEU A 65 8.53 -2.05 8.06
N ILE A 66 9.10 -3.24 8.25
CA ILE A 66 10.28 -3.45 9.07
C ILE A 66 11.42 -3.95 8.18
N HIS A 67 12.58 -3.33 8.34
CA HIS A 67 13.79 -3.72 7.63
C HIS A 67 14.89 -4.19 8.58
N GLU A 68 15.85 -4.94 8.03
CA GLU A 68 17.05 -5.39 8.71
C GLU A 68 18.29 -4.87 8.00
N GLU A 69 19.22 -4.26 8.74
CA GLU A 69 20.46 -3.62 8.26
C GLU A 69 20.23 -2.43 7.30
N GLU A 70 19.69 -2.68 6.12
CA GLU A 70 19.45 -1.70 5.07
C GLU A 70 17.95 -1.46 4.85
N GLN A 71 17.57 -0.24 4.45
CA GLN A 71 16.17 0.16 4.33
C GLN A 71 15.37 -0.67 3.30
N ASP A 72 16.05 -1.17 2.27
CA ASP A 72 15.46 -1.95 1.18
C ASP A 72 15.33 -3.46 1.52
N ASN A 73 15.97 -3.92 2.62
CA ASN A 73 15.89 -5.30 3.09
C ASN A 73 14.68 -5.48 4.03
N ILE A 74 13.48 -5.46 3.44
CA ILE A 74 12.21 -5.60 4.16
C ILE A 74 12.02 -7.05 4.62
N ILE A 75 11.94 -7.26 5.93
CA ILE A 75 11.75 -8.58 6.56
C ILE A 75 10.29 -8.87 6.92
N GLY A 76 9.42 -7.86 6.86
CA GLY A 76 8.00 -7.99 7.18
C GLY A 76 7.36 -6.65 7.51
N PHE A 77 6.24 -6.68 8.22
CA PHE A 77 5.58 -5.48 8.72
C PHE A 77 5.03 -5.69 10.12
N VAL A 78 4.72 -4.57 10.79
CA VAL A 78 3.99 -4.55 12.06
C VAL A 78 2.71 -3.75 11.89
N ILE A 79 1.69 -4.12 12.65
CA ILE A 79 0.42 -3.41 12.70
C ILE A 79 0.48 -2.39 13.85
N ARG A 80 0.11 -1.14 13.58
CA ARG A 80 0.18 -0.05 14.58
C ARG A 80 -0.65 -0.35 15.82
N GLU A 81 -1.80 -0.98 15.66
CA GLU A 81 -2.69 -1.42 16.75
C GLU A 81 -2.01 -2.44 17.67
N ASP A 82 -1.18 -3.35 17.13
CA ASP A 82 -0.42 -4.30 17.94
C ASP A 82 0.61 -3.57 18.82
N LEU A 83 1.24 -2.51 18.29
CA LEU A 83 2.16 -1.66 19.04
C LEU A 83 1.45 -0.84 20.11
N LEU A 84 0.24 -0.33 19.82
CA LEU A 84 -0.59 0.36 20.81
C LEU A 84 -0.96 -0.58 21.96
N LEU A 85 -1.36 -1.81 21.65
CA LEU A 85 -1.67 -2.83 22.65
C LEU A 85 -0.41 -3.21 23.48
N ALA A 86 0.75 -3.29 22.84
CA ALA A 86 2.02 -3.52 23.51
C ALA A 86 2.35 -2.40 24.51
N ALA A 87 2.21 -1.14 24.09
CA ALA A 87 2.40 0.02 24.94
C ALA A 87 1.42 0.02 26.13
N ALA A 88 0.15 -0.27 25.89
CA ALA A 88 -0.87 -0.38 26.94
C ALA A 88 -0.58 -1.49 27.96
N ARG A 89 0.13 -2.55 27.55
CA ARG A 89 0.61 -3.65 28.41
C ARG A 89 1.98 -3.41 29.03
N SER A 90 2.52 -2.19 28.91
CA SER A 90 3.85 -1.81 29.40
C SER A 90 5.03 -2.54 28.75
N ASN A 91 4.85 -3.10 27.55
CA ASN A 91 5.91 -3.77 26.78
C ASN A 91 6.77 -2.79 25.96
N TYR A 92 7.07 -1.63 26.53
CA TYR A 92 7.76 -0.51 25.87
C TYR A 92 9.15 -0.86 25.32
N HIS A 93 9.84 -1.77 25.99
CA HIS A 93 11.21 -2.19 25.69
C HIS A 93 11.28 -3.29 24.62
N ASN A 94 10.14 -3.89 24.25
CA ASN A 94 10.12 -4.89 23.19
C ASN A 94 10.49 -4.21 21.87
N GLN A 95 11.30 -4.92 21.08
CA GLN A 95 11.64 -4.50 19.74
C GLN A 95 10.45 -4.72 18.79
N LEU A 96 10.40 -3.97 17.69
CA LEU A 96 9.36 -4.13 16.66
C LEU A 96 9.37 -5.54 16.06
N SER A 97 10.55 -6.18 16.01
CA SER A 97 10.71 -7.58 15.59
C SER A 97 9.82 -8.59 16.33
N TYR A 98 9.43 -8.32 17.58
CA TYR A 98 8.52 -9.18 18.34
C TYR A 98 7.09 -9.22 17.78
N TYR A 99 6.70 -8.22 17.00
CA TYR A 99 5.36 -8.06 16.43
C TYR A 99 5.36 -8.29 14.91
N LEU A 100 6.45 -8.83 14.38
CA LEU A 100 6.66 -8.99 12.95
C LEU A 100 5.62 -9.96 12.38
N ARG A 101 5.02 -9.54 11.26
CA ARG A 101 4.14 -10.34 10.43
C ARG A 101 4.79 -10.52 9.07
N GLU A 102 4.59 -11.70 8.50
CA GLU A 102 5.06 -12.05 7.16
C GLU A 102 4.48 -11.07 6.13
N LEU A 103 5.31 -10.65 5.17
CA LEU A 103 4.93 -9.80 4.06
C LEU A 103 4.95 -10.61 2.76
N PRO A 104 3.80 -11.06 2.26
CA PRO A 104 3.74 -11.75 0.98
C PRO A 104 4.21 -10.84 -0.16
N PHE A 105 4.73 -11.43 -1.23
CA PHE A 105 5.26 -10.70 -2.38
C PHE A 105 4.53 -11.03 -3.68
N THR A 106 4.64 -10.11 -4.63
CA THR A 106 4.16 -10.27 -6.02
C THR A 106 5.19 -9.73 -7.00
N LEU A 107 5.09 -10.12 -8.26
CA LEU A 107 5.96 -9.62 -9.33
C LEU A 107 5.42 -8.31 -9.90
N ASP A 108 6.33 -7.37 -10.15
CA ASP A 108 6.06 -6.04 -10.72
C ASP A 108 5.34 -6.08 -12.09
N LYS A 109 5.57 -7.15 -12.84
CA LYS A 109 5.01 -7.46 -14.17
C LYS A 109 3.65 -8.16 -14.14
N PHE A 110 3.10 -8.48 -12.97
CA PHE A 110 1.74 -9.03 -12.91
C PHE A 110 0.68 -7.95 -13.10
N SER A 111 -0.47 -8.34 -13.64
CA SER A 111 -1.61 -7.44 -13.77
C SER A 111 -2.23 -7.15 -12.41
N ILE A 112 -2.80 -5.95 -12.27
CA ILE A 112 -3.49 -5.55 -11.04
C ILE A 112 -4.66 -6.49 -10.77
N ALA A 113 -5.41 -6.91 -11.79
CA ALA A 113 -6.50 -7.86 -11.62
C ALA A 113 -6.04 -9.19 -10.99
N LYS A 114 -4.87 -9.70 -11.39
CA LYS A 114 -4.29 -10.90 -10.77
C LYS A 114 -3.95 -10.64 -9.30
N VAL A 115 -3.21 -9.57 -9.02
CA VAL A 115 -2.79 -9.26 -7.65
C VAL A 115 -3.97 -8.97 -6.74
N PHE A 116 -5.01 -8.29 -7.24
CA PHE A 116 -6.24 -8.05 -6.51
C PHE A 116 -6.91 -9.36 -6.09
N ASN A 117 -7.05 -10.33 -7.01
CA ASN A 117 -7.59 -11.64 -6.69
C ASN A 117 -6.71 -12.39 -5.69
N ASP A 118 -5.39 -12.40 -5.88
CA ASP A 118 -4.45 -13.04 -4.95
C ASP A 118 -4.57 -12.44 -3.53
N MET A 119 -4.72 -11.11 -3.43
CA MET A 119 -4.93 -10.40 -2.16
C MET A 119 -6.28 -10.72 -1.52
N LEU A 120 -7.36 -10.79 -2.29
CA LEU A 120 -8.69 -11.13 -1.78
C LEU A 120 -8.75 -12.59 -1.29
N ASP A 121 -8.22 -13.53 -2.07
CA ASP A 121 -8.23 -14.96 -1.75
C ASP A 121 -7.44 -15.25 -0.46
N GLN A 122 -6.30 -14.58 -0.29
CA GLN A 122 -5.43 -14.73 0.87
C GLN A 122 -5.73 -13.73 2.00
N ARG A 123 -6.73 -12.86 1.82
CA ARG A 123 -7.12 -11.80 2.77
C ARG A 123 -5.97 -10.85 3.14
N LEU A 124 -5.13 -10.55 2.16
CA LEU A 124 -3.99 -9.65 2.29
C LEU A 124 -4.42 -8.20 2.07
N GLN A 125 -3.75 -7.30 2.78
CA GLN A 125 -3.99 -5.86 2.70
C GLN A 125 -2.78 -5.11 2.15
N ILE A 126 -1.61 -5.75 2.15
CA ILE A 126 -0.34 -5.23 1.64
C ILE A 126 0.47 -6.38 1.06
N MET A 127 1.19 -6.12 -0.02
CA MET A 127 2.18 -7.02 -0.60
C MET A 127 3.45 -6.26 -0.99
N LEU A 128 4.60 -6.91 -0.86
CA LEU A 128 5.86 -6.43 -1.42
C LEU A 128 5.86 -6.63 -2.93
N VAL A 129 6.31 -5.64 -3.68
CA VAL A 129 6.48 -5.77 -5.13
C VAL A 129 7.96 -5.94 -5.44
N ILE A 130 8.29 -7.03 -6.11
CA ILE A 130 9.66 -7.39 -6.50
C ILE A 130 9.78 -7.60 -8.01
N ASP A 131 10.98 -7.49 -8.55
CA ASP A 131 11.27 -7.93 -9.92
C ASP A 131 11.63 -9.43 -9.97
N GLU A 132 11.93 -9.95 -11.17
CA GLU A 132 12.33 -11.35 -11.36
C GLU A 132 13.64 -11.75 -10.68
N TYR A 133 14.43 -10.78 -10.21
CA TYR A 133 15.70 -11.00 -9.51
C TYR A 133 15.53 -10.92 -7.98
N GLY A 134 14.31 -10.67 -7.48
CA GLY A 134 14.02 -10.51 -6.06
C GLY A 134 14.30 -9.10 -5.53
N THR A 135 14.57 -8.13 -6.40
CA THR A 135 14.85 -6.75 -5.99
C THR A 135 13.54 -6.04 -5.66
N MET A 136 13.47 -5.41 -4.49
CA MET A 136 12.34 -4.56 -4.12
C MET A 136 12.13 -3.42 -5.13
N GLN A 137 10.92 -3.36 -5.66
CA GLN A 137 10.45 -2.28 -6.53
C GLN A 137 9.51 -1.32 -5.79
N GLY A 138 8.77 -1.82 -4.80
CA GLY A 138 7.80 -1.05 -4.04
C GLY A 138 6.89 -1.91 -3.16
N LEU A 139 5.74 -1.36 -2.81
CA LEU A 139 4.65 -2.06 -2.12
C LEU A 139 3.34 -1.75 -2.81
N VAL A 140 2.38 -2.67 -2.74
CA VAL A 140 1.01 -2.46 -3.21
C VAL A 140 0.05 -2.79 -2.08
N THR A 141 -0.94 -1.93 -1.88
CA THR A 141 -2.01 -2.12 -0.90
C THR A 141 -3.35 -2.39 -1.58
N LEU A 142 -4.32 -2.89 -0.81
CA LEU A 142 -5.68 -3.03 -1.32
C LEU A 142 -6.30 -1.66 -1.64
N GLU A 143 -5.90 -0.64 -0.89
CA GLU A 143 -6.32 0.75 -1.08
C GLU A 143 -5.85 1.27 -2.44
N ASP A 144 -4.57 1.10 -2.80
CA ASP A 144 -4.03 1.51 -4.11
C ASP A 144 -4.86 0.92 -5.29
N ILE A 145 -5.32 -0.33 -5.15
CA ILE A 145 -6.12 -1.00 -6.17
C ILE A 145 -7.55 -0.43 -6.23
N ILE A 146 -8.14 -0.11 -5.08
CA ILE A 146 -9.47 0.50 -4.99
C ILE A 146 -9.43 1.94 -5.51
N GLU A 147 -8.38 2.71 -5.21
CA GLU A 147 -8.16 4.05 -5.75
C GLU A 147 -8.07 4.04 -7.27
N GLU A 148 -7.35 3.06 -7.83
CA GLU A 148 -7.28 2.86 -9.27
C GLU A 148 -8.66 2.54 -9.87
N LEU A 149 -9.45 1.71 -9.17
CA LEU A 149 -10.81 1.39 -9.59
C LEU A 149 -11.72 2.63 -9.56
N LEU A 150 -11.66 3.43 -8.49
CA LEU A 150 -12.45 4.64 -8.30
C LEU A 150 -11.95 5.81 -9.16
N GLY A 151 -10.70 5.80 -9.60
CA GLY A 151 -10.05 6.88 -10.32
C GLY A 151 -9.77 8.12 -9.46
N ARG A 152 -9.67 7.96 -8.14
CA ARG A 152 -9.39 9.03 -7.17
C ARG A 152 -8.71 8.44 -5.92
N GLU A 153 -7.87 9.26 -5.28
CA GLU A 153 -7.22 8.94 -4.01
C GLU A 153 -8.26 8.82 -2.89
N ILE A 154 -8.01 7.93 -1.94
CA ILE A 154 -8.73 7.82 -0.67
C ILE A 154 -7.87 8.57 0.34
N ILE A 155 -8.35 9.73 0.81
CA ILE A 155 -7.60 10.58 1.74
C ILE A 155 -8.14 10.35 3.14
N ASP A 156 -7.28 9.86 4.03
CA ASP A 156 -7.59 9.75 5.46
C ASP A 156 -7.28 11.07 6.19
N GLU A 157 -7.91 11.28 7.34
CA GLU A 157 -7.77 12.46 8.19
C GLU A 157 -6.34 12.72 8.70
N HIS A 158 -5.49 11.70 8.63
CA HIS A 158 -4.09 11.76 9.06
C HIS A 158 -3.09 11.87 7.90
N ASP A 159 -3.55 11.83 6.64
CA ASP A 159 -2.67 11.88 5.49
C ASP A 159 -2.10 13.27 5.25
N GLN A 160 -0.77 13.35 5.26
CA GLN A 160 -0.03 14.56 4.88
C GLN A 160 0.32 14.59 3.40
N ILE A 161 0.16 13.45 2.70
CA ILE A 161 0.59 13.26 1.32
C ILE A 161 -0.56 12.56 0.57
N GLU A 162 -1.15 13.26 -0.39
CA GLU A 162 -2.29 12.74 -1.16
C GLU A 162 -1.92 11.62 -2.14
N ASP A 163 -0.68 11.58 -2.64
CA ASP A 163 -0.26 10.59 -3.65
C ASP A 163 1.25 10.32 -3.52
N MET A 164 1.57 9.06 -3.21
CA MET A 164 2.94 8.59 -3.00
C MET A 164 3.74 8.49 -4.32
N GLN A 165 3.09 8.22 -5.45
CA GLN A 165 3.75 8.22 -6.76
C GLN A 165 4.18 9.64 -7.16
N LYS A 166 3.31 10.65 -6.95
CA LYS A 166 3.66 12.06 -7.14
C LYS A 166 4.82 12.48 -6.24
N LEU A 167 4.85 12.03 -4.99
CA LEU A 167 5.98 12.27 -4.09
C LEU A 167 7.29 11.68 -4.64
N ALA A 168 7.24 10.46 -5.18
CA ALA A 168 8.40 9.79 -5.75
C ALA A 168 8.98 10.58 -6.93
N LEU A 169 8.11 11.08 -7.82
CA LEU A 169 8.50 11.95 -8.94
C LEU A 169 9.14 13.26 -8.47
N LYS A 170 8.57 13.91 -7.43
CA LYS A 170 9.15 15.12 -6.83
C LYS A 170 10.55 14.87 -6.26
N LYS A 171 10.74 13.76 -5.53
CA LYS A 171 12.07 13.37 -5.00
C LYS A 171 13.07 13.07 -6.12
N LYS A 172 12.64 12.43 -7.20
CA LYS A 172 13.49 12.16 -8.38
C LYS A 172 14.01 13.45 -9.00
N ASN A 173 13.13 14.42 -9.27
CA ASN A 173 13.53 15.69 -9.89
C ASN A 173 14.53 16.46 -9.02
N LYS A 174 14.28 16.52 -7.70
CA LYS A 174 15.19 17.17 -6.75
C LYS A 174 16.60 16.57 -6.74
N ARG A 175 16.74 15.26 -6.99
CA ARG A 175 18.05 14.58 -7.09
C ARG A 175 18.78 14.86 -8.40
N LEU A 176 18.06 15.24 -9.47
CA LEU A 176 18.65 15.57 -10.77
C LEU A 176 19.15 17.02 -10.81
N ASP A 177 18.54 17.89 -10.01
CA ASP A 177 18.87 19.31 -9.91
C ASP A 177 20.01 19.61 -8.89
N SER A 178 20.51 18.58 -8.19
CA SER A 178 21.55 18.65 -7.15
C SER A 178 22.85 17.98 -7.56
#